data_AF-A0A377DCK7-F1
#
_entry.id   AF-A0A377DCK7-F1
#
_cell.length_a   1.000
_cell.length_b   1.000
_cell.length_c   1.000
_cell.angle_alpha   90.00
_cell.angle_beta   90.00
_cell.angle_gamma   90.00
#
_symmetry.space_group_name_H-M   'P 1'
#
loop_
_entity.id
_entity.type
_entity.pdbx_description
1 polymer ?
#
loop_
_entity_poly.entity_id
_entity_poly.type
_entity_poly.pdbx_seq_one_letter_code
_entity_poly.pdbx_strand_id
1 'polypeptide(L)'
;MLNRWLDVTEKDKNSRSATFYNTLPLHDGNHYPGVSKTADYKARAQKFFDELDAFFTELEKSGRKVMVVVVPEHSGALKGDRMQVSGLRDIPSPSITDVPVGVKFFGMKAPHQGGTDCHRPTEQLPGYLRSGGSRS
;
A
#
# COMPACT_ATOMS: atom_id res chain seq x y z
N MET A 1 10.93 -7.64 -8.63
CA MET A 1 11.55 -7.30 -7.33
C MET A 1 11.02 -8.17 -6.20
N LEU A 2 9.69 -8.25 -5.99
CA LEU A 2 9.09 -9.02 -4.89
C LEU A 2 9.40 -10.53 -4.94
N ASN A 3 9.41 -11.16 -6.11
CA ASN A 3 9.81 -12.57 -6.22
C ASN A 3 11.26 -12.80 -5.78
N ARG A 4 12.18 -11.90 -6.15
CA ARG A 4 13.57 -11.95 -5.67
C ARG A 4 13.67 -11.79 -4.16
N TRP A 5 12.85 -10.93 -3.56
CA TRP A 5 12.78 -10.80 -2.10
C TRP A 5 12.31 -12.11 -1.45
N LEU A 6 11.33 -12.78 -2.04
CA LEU A 6 10.86 -14.08 -1.57
C LEU A 6 12.00 -15.12 -1.61
N ASP A 7 12.70 -15.25 -2.74
CA ASP A 7 13.83 -16.18 -2.90
C ASP A 7 14.97 -15.95 -1.89
N VAL A 8 15.27 -14.69 -1.60
CA VAL A 8 16.32 -14.33 -0.63
C VAL A 8 15.88 -14.71 0.78
N THR A 9 14.65 -14.35 1.16
CA THR A 9 14.16 -14.54 2.52
C THR A 9 13.73 -15.98 2.83
N GLU A 10 13.52 -16.83 1.81
CA GLU A 10 13.33 -18.28 1.99
C GLU A 10 14.60 -18.99 2.48
N LYS A 11 15.78 -18.49 2.10
CA LYS A 11 17.06 -19.09 2.50
C LYS A 11 17.34 -18.92 4.00
N ASP A 12 16.80 -17.86 4.61
CA ASP A 12 17.02 -17.51 6.03
C ASP A 12 16.05 -18.21 7.01
N LYS A 13 15.47 -19.35 6.60
CA LYS A 13 14.51 -20.24 7.29
C LYS A 13 14.25 -19.90 8.78
N ASN A 14 13.11 -19.25 9.03
CA ASN A 14 12.50 -18.94 10.35
C ASN A 14 13.10 -17.75 11.13
N SER A 15 14.01 -16.97 10.56
CA SER A 15 14.36 -15.67 11.15
C SER A 15 13.21 -14.67 10.97
N ARG A 16 12.98 -13.85 12.00
CA ARG A 16 12.07 -12.70 11.90
C ARG A 16 12.80 -11.58 11.17
N SER A 17 12.20 -11.05 10.12
CA SER A 17 12.73 -9.90 9.38
C SER A 17 11.63 -8.87 9.13
N ALA A 18 12.04 -7.62 8.90
CA ALA A 18 11.19 -6.53 8.45
C ALA A 18 11.82 -5.92 7.20
N THR A 19 11.02 -5.67 6.17
CA THR A 19 11.49 -5.08 4.91
C THR A 19 10.64 -3.85 4.59
N PHE A 20 11.30 -2.72 4.38
CA PHE A 20 10.68 -1.56 3.77
C PHE A 20 10.90 -1.61 2.26
N TYR A 21 9.82 -1.53 1.49
CA TYR A 21 9.86 -1.55 0.03
C TYR A 21 9.12 -0.34 -0.51
N ASN A 22 9.86 0.62 -1.05
CA ASN A 22 9.26 1.74 -1.78
C ASN A 22 9.16 1.42 -3.27
N THR A 23 8.06 1.83 -3.90
CA THR A 23 7.78 1.60 -5.33
C THR A 23 7.07 2.81 -5.92
N LEU A 24 7.52 3.26 -7.10
CA LEU A 24 7.03 4.50 -7.73
C LEU A 24 6.39 4.29 -9.13
N PRO A 25 5.78 3.14 -9.49
CA PRO A 25 5.23 2.94 -10.84
C PRO A 25 4.08 3.89 -11.14
N LEU A 26 3.38 4.38 -10.11
CA LEU A 26 2.23 5.28 -10.20
C LEU A 26 2.62 6.77 -10.16
N HIS A 27 3.90 7.10 -10.05
CA HIS A 27 4.35 8.49 -10.08
C HIS A 27 4.00 9.16 -11.43
N ASP A 28 3.71 10.46 -11.40
CA ASP A 28 3.45 11.23 -12.62
C ASP A 28 4.72 11.36 -13.49
N GLY A 29 4.54 11.54 -14.80
CA GLY A 29 5.63 11.65 -15.78
C GLY A 29 6.28 10.32 -16.18
N ASN A 30 5.95 9.20 -15.53
CA ASN A 30 6.39 7.87 -15.96
C ASN A 30 5.87 7.56 -17.38
N HIS A 31 6.76 7.09 -18.24
CA HIS A 31 6.46 6.72 -19.63
C HIS A 31 6.97 5.31 -19.94
N TYR A 32 6.39 4.66 -20.95
CA TYR A 32 6.89 3.37 -21.41
C TYR A 32 8.17 3.56 -22.24
N PRO A 33 9.13 2.63 -22.20
CA PRO A 33 10.32 2.70 -23.03
C PRO A 33 9.98 2.91 -24.50
N GLY A 34 10.60 3.89 -25.14
CA GLY A 34 10.33 4.24 -26.54
C GLY A 34 9.06 5.04 -26.79
N VAL A 35 8.31 5.42 -25.75
CA VAL A 35 7.10 6.25 -25.84
C VAL A 35 7.36 7.57 -25.11
N SER A 36 7.22 8.70 -25.81
CA SER A 36 7.42 10.03 -25.23
C SER A 36 6.24 10.53 -24.40
N LYS A 37 5.05 9.97 -24.60
CA LYS A 37 3.84 10.30 -23.85
C LYS A 37 3.84 9.64 -22.48
N THR A 38 3.43 10.37 -21.45
CA THR A 38 3.14 9.82 -20.12
C THR A 38 2.20 8.62 -20.22
N ALA A 39 2.56 7.54 -19.54
CA ALA A 39 1.76 6.33 -19.49
C ALA A 39 0.48 6.58 -18.69
N ASP A 40 -0.63 6.08 -19.23
CA ASP A 40 -1.96 6.21 -18.60
C ASP A 40 -1.95 5.68 -17.16
N TYR A 41 -2.50 6.46 -16.23
CA TYR A 41 -2.48 6.09 -14.83
C TYR A 41 -3.31 4.83 -14.57
N LYS A 42 -4.50 4.71 -15.15
CA LYS A 42 -5.40 3.58 -14.92
C LYS A 42 -4.74 2.27 -15.38
N ALA A 43 -4.12 2.28 -16.56
CA ALA A 43 -3.38 1.13 -17.06
C ALA A 43 -2.21 0.73 -16.14
N ARG A 44 -1.44 1.71 -15.64
CA ARG A 44 -0.34 1.46 -14.70
C ARG A 44 -0.83 0.95 -13.34
N ALA A 45 -1.91 1.51 -12.81
CA ALA A 45 -2.53 1.09 -11.56
C ALA A 45 -3.06 -0.34 -11.65
N GLN A 46 -3.78 -0.67 -12.73
CA GLN A 46 -4.27 -2.03 -12.97
C GLN A 46 -3.10 -3.02 -12.98
N LYS A 47 -2.07 -2.75 -13.79
CA LYS A 47 -0.89 -3.61 -13.86
C LYS A 47 -0.22 -3.78 -12.49
N PHE A 48 -0.07 -2.70 -11.73
CA PHE A 48 0.52 -2.76 -10.39
C PHE A 48 -0.29 -3.63 -9.42
N PHE A 49 -1.63 -3.48 -9.42
CA PHE A 49 -2.49 -4.28 -8.56
C PHE A 49 -2.55 -5.75 -9.00
N ASP A 50 -2.53 -6.03 -10.31
CA ASP A 50 -2.43 -7.40 -10.83
C ASP A 50 -1.11 -8.07 -10.38
N GLU A 51 0.01 -7.34 -10.46
CA GLU A 51 1.32 -7.84 -9.99
C GLU A 51 1.36 -8.04 -8.47
N LEU A 52 0.71 -7.17 -7.71
CA LEU A 52 0.59 -7.29 -6.25
C LEU A 52 -0.27 -8.48 -5.84
N ASP A 53 -1.39 -8.72 -6.53
CA ASP A 53 -2.28 -9.85 -6.28
C ASP A 53 -1.63 -11.19 -6.67
N ALA A 54 -0.93 -11.21 -7.80
CA ALA A 54 -0.10 -12.36 -8.17
C ALA A 54 0.96 -12.66 -7.10
N PHE A 55 1.61 -11.64 -6.55
CA PHE A 55 2.56 -11.83 -5.45
C PHE A 55 1.88 -12.35 -4.16
N PHE A 56 0.68 -11.86 -3.84
CA PHE A 56 -0.09 -12.40 -2.71
C PHE A 56 -0.43 -13.88 -2.89
N THR A 57 -0.76 -14.29 -4.11
CA THR A 57 -0.96 -15.71 -4.45
C THR A 57 0.31 -16.53 -4.21
N GLU A 58 1.48 -16.02 -4.59
CA GLU A 58 2.76 -16.70 -4.33
C GLU A 58 3.10 -16.76 -2.82
N LEU A 59 2.77 -15.72 -2.05
CA LEU A 59 2.88 -15.74 -0.59
C LEU A 59 1.98 -16.81 0.05
N GLU A 60 0.74 -16.95 -0.42
CA GLU A 60 -0.19 -17.99 0.04
C GLU A 60 0.37 -19.39 -0.22
N LYS A 61 0.88 -19.64 -1.45
CA LYS A 61 1.52 -20.91 -1.83
C LYS A 61 2.76 -21.22 -1.01
N SER A 62 3.55 -20.20 -0.65
CA SER A 62 4.79 -20.38 0.12
C SER A 62 4.55 -20.95 1.53
N GLY A 63 3.34 -20.80 2.07
CA GLY A 63 3.01 -21.19 3.45
C GLY A 63 3.73 -20.36 4.54
N ARG A 64 4.47 -19.30 4.15
CA ARG A 64 5.21 -18.46 5.09
C ARG A 64 4.27 -17.58 5.91
N LYS A 65 4.66 -17.36 7.17
CA LYS A 65 3.99 -16.40 8.06
C LYS A 65 4.49 -15.00 7.73
N VAL A 66 3.71 -14.24 6.99
CA VAL A 66 4.06 -12.88 6.54
C VAL A 66 2.92 -11.92 6.89
N MET A 67 3.27 -10.75 7.41
CA MET A 67 2.37 -9.60 7.52
C MET A 67 2.76 -8.61 6.43
N VAL A 68 1.86 -8.36 5.49
CA VAL A 68 2.03 -7.31 4.49
C VAL A 68 1.22 -6.10 4.92
N VAL A 69 1.88 -4.94 4.96
CA VAL A 69 1.24 -3.64 5.17
C VAL A 69 1.46 -2.81 3.91
N VAL A 70 0.39 -2.40 3.26
CA VAL A 70 0.41 -1.51 2.10
C VAL A 70 0.03 -0.12 2.57
N VAL A 71 0.99 0.82 2.47
CA VAL A 71 0.80 2.23 2.86
C VAL A 71 1.22 3.09 1.67
N PRO A 72 0.26 3.70 0.94
CA PRO A 72 0.59 4.68 -0.07
C PRO A 72 1.25 5.92 0.56
N GLU A 73 2.21 6.55 -0.13
CA GLU A 73 2.82 7.81 0.35
C GLU A 73 1.78 8.94 0.37
N HIS A 74 1.10 9.15 -0.75
CA HIS A 74 0.00 10.08 -0.97
C HIS A 74 -0.67 9.78 -2.33
N SER A 75 -1.82 10.39 -2.61
CA SER A 75 -2.48 10.24 -3.92
C SER A 75 -1.75 11.01 -5.03
N GLY A 76 -1.98 10.59 -6.27
CA GLY A 76 -1.39 11.18 -7.48
C GLY A 76 -2.05 12.46 -7.99
N ALA A 77 -3.03 13.03 -7.28
CA ALA A 77 -3.80 14.21 -7.70
C ALA A 77 -4.38 14.12 -9.13
N LEU A 78 -4.89 12.95 -9.52
CA LEU A 78 -5.43 12.69 -10.88
C LEU A 78 -6.65 13.52 -11.24
N LYS A 79 -7.35 14.01 -10.22
CA LYS A 79 -8.47 14.95 -10.34
C LYS A 79 -8.08 16.20 -9.57
N GLY A 80 -8.04 17.34 -10.27
CA GLY A 80 -7.84 18.64 -9.63
C GLY A 80 -9.05 19.08 -8.81
N ASP A 81 -8.86 20.12 -8.02
CA ASP A 81 -9.89 20.78 -7.23
C ASP A 81 -9.95 22.29 -7.56
N ARG A 82 -10.68 23.08 -6.76
CA ARG A 82 -10.83 24.53 -6.99
C ARG A 82 -9.54 25.32 -6.74
N MET A 83 -8.62 24.77 -5.96
CA MET A 83 -7.41 25.44 -5.48
C MET A 83 -6.16 24.99 -6.27
N GLN A 84 -6.13 23.77 -6.77
CA GLN A 84 -4.98 23.21 -7.52
C GLN A 84 -5.43 22.32 -8.69
N VAL A 85 -4.74 22.45 -9.82
CA VAL A 85 -4.98 21.66 -11.04
C VAL A 85 -4.54 20.21 -10.87
N SER A 86 -4.99 19.32 -11.75
CA SER A 86 -4.56 17.91 -11.77
C SER A 86 -3.04 17.79 -11.81
N GLY A 87 -2.49 16.85 -11.04
CA GLY A 87 -1.05 16.58 -10.91
C GLY A 87 -0.31 17.51 -9.93
N LEU A 88 -0.88 18.68 -9.59
CA LEU A 88 -0.30 19.58 -8.59
C LEU A 88 -0.63 19.09 -7.18
N ARG A 89 0.38 19.14 -6.31
CA ARG A 89 0.33 18.54 -4.96
C ARG A 89 0.92 19.46 -3.89
N ASP A 90 0.90 20.78 -4.12
CA ASP A 90 1.49 21.76 -3.21
C ASP A 90 0.63 21.97 -1.96
N ILE A 91 -0.69 21.83 -2.08
CA ILE A 91 -1.62 21.88 -0.96
C ILE A 91 -2.00 20.43 -0.61
N PRO A 92 -1.74 19.95 0.63
CA PRO A 92 -2.07 18.58 1.04
C PRO A 92 -3.57 18.44 1.33
N SER A 93 -4.40 18.58 0.31
CA SER A 93 -5.86 18.48 0.44
C SER A 93 -6.29 17.05 0.80
N PRO A 94 -7.48 16.85 1.40
CA PRO A 94 -7.95 15.52 1.77
C PRO A 94 -7.96 14.51 0.61
N SER A 95 -8.24 14.94 -0.62
CA SER A 95 -8.18 14.07 -1.80
C SER A 95 -6.76 13.61 -2.20
N ILE A 96 -5.73 14.17 -1.58
CA ILE A 96 -4.32 13.80 -1.75
C ILE A 96 -3.82 12.99 -0.56
N THR A 97 -4.29 13.28 0.65
CA THR A 97 -3.80 12.68 1.89
C THR A 97 -4.65 11.53 2.42
N ASP A 98 -5.92 11.41 2.01
CA ASP A 98 -6.77 10.27 2.31
C ASP A 98 -6.39 9.08 1.41
N VAL A 99 -5.64 8.15 1.98
CA VAL A 99 -5.06 7.01 1.26
C VAL A 99 -5.54 5.68 1.81
N PRO A 100 -5.81 4.68 0.95
CA PRO A 100 -6.20 3.35 1.41
C PRO A 100 -4.99 2.62 2.00
N VAL A 101 -5.07 2.31 3.30
CA VAL A 101 -4.07 1.48 3.99
C VAL A 101 -4.64 0.09 4.22
N GLY A 102 -3.87 -0.94 3.86
CA GLY A 102 -4.30 -2.34 3.97
C GLY A 102 -3.29 -3.19 4.74
N VAL A 103 -3.79 -4.09 5.59
CA VAL A 103 -2.98 -5.11 6.27
C VAL A 103 -3.50 -6.50 5.89
N LYS A 104 -2.62 -7.39 5.43
CA LYS A 104 -2.95 -8.80 5.16
C LYS A 104 -1.94 -9.72 5.84
N PHE A 105 -2.45 -10.75 6.50
CA PHE A 105 -1.65 -11.80 7.12
C PHE A 105 -1.71 -13.08 6.28
N PHE A 106 -0.56 -13.70 6.06
CA PHE A 106 -0.39 -14.94 5.30
C PHE A 106 0.12 -16.06 6.22
N GLY A 107 -0.18 -17.32 5.89
CA GLY A 107 0.30 -18.49 6.65
C GLY A 107 -0.27 -18.65 8.06
N MET A 108 -1.42 -18.04 8.35
CA MET A 108 -2.12 -18.19 9.63
C MET A 108 -2.88 -19.52 9.72
N LYS A 109 -2.91 -20.13 10.92
CA LYS A 109 -3.72 -21.33 11.18
C LYS A 109 -5.23 -21.07 11.09
N ALA A 110 -5.64 -19.86 11.43
CA ALA A 110 -7.03 -19.40 11.38
C ALA A 110 -7.06 -18.10 10.55
N PRO A 111 -7.14 -18.19 9.22
CA PRO A 111 -7.27 -17.00 8.37
C PRO A 111 -8.63 -16.34 8.60
N HIS A 112 -8.68 -15.02 8.52
CA HIS A 112 -9.93 -14.27 8.63
C HIS A 112 -10.80 -14.50 7.38
N GLN A 113 -12.11 -14.72 7.56
CA GLN A 113 -13.07 -14.70 6.46
C GLN A 113 -13.60 -13.27 6.26
N GLY A 114 -13.27 -12.64 5.13
CA GLY A 114 -13.63 -11.24 4.83
C GLY A 114 -12.66 -10.19 5.37
N GLY A 115 -12.85 -8.95 4.94
CA GLY A 115 -12.12 -7.78 5.43
C GLY A 115 -12.78 -7.16 6.66
N THR A 116 -11.99 -6.49 7.50
CA THR A 116 -12.50 -5.61 8.56
C THR A 116 -12.22 -4.18 8.18
N ASP A 117 -13.25 -3.36 8.06
CA ASP A 117 -13.11 -1.96 7.73
C ASP A 117 -12.86 -1.12 8.99
N CYS A 118 -11.87 -0.24 8.93
CA CYS A 118 -11.61 0.74 9.98
C CYS A 118 -12.08 2.12 9.51
N HIS A 119 -13.22 2.59 10.03
CA HIS A 119 -13.78 3.91 9.67
C HIS A 119 -13.29 5.08 10.53
N ARG A 120 -12.49 4.82 11.57
CA ARG A 120 -11.98 5.90 12.43
C ARG A 120 -10.83 6.63 11.73
N PRO A 121 -10.67 7.95 11.94
CA PRO A 121 -9.48 8.67 11.48
C PRO A 121 -8.22 8.01 12.04
N THR A 122 -7.27 7.71 11.16
CA THR A 122 -6.02 7.02 11.48
C THR A 122 -4.85 7.67 10.76
N GLU A 123 -3.73 7.78 11.47
CA GLU A 123 -2.43 8.19 10.94
C GLU A 123 -1.40 7.11 11.27
N GLN A 124 -0.16 7.24 10.77
CA GLN A 124 0.89 6.23 10.89
C GLN A 124 1.24 5.88 12.35
N LEU A 125 0.93 6.78 13.28
CA LEU A 125 0.80 6.47 14.70
C LEU A 125 -0.69 6.35 15.04
N PRO A 126 -1.20 5.17 15.42
CA PRO A 126 -2.51 5.10 16.04
C PRO A 126 -2.44 5.87 17.36
N GLY A 127 -3.12 7.02 17.43
CA GLY A 127 -3.17 7.85 18.62
C GLY A 127 -3.53 7.00 19.84
N TYR A 128 -2.66 7.01 20.84
CA TYR A 128 -2.90 6.39 22.13
C TYR A 128 -4.17 7.02 22.72
N LEU A 129 -5.29 6.28 22.73
CA LEU A 129 -6.51 6.70 23.41
C LEU A 129 -6.18 6.92 24.89
N ARG A 130 -6.08 8.19 25.31
CA ARG A 130 -6.24 8.54 26.73
C ARG A 130 -7.67 8.17 27.12
N SER A 131 -7.86 7.00 27.73
CA SER A 131 -8.99 6.77 28.60
C SER A 131 -8.83 7.71 29.80
N GLY A 132 -9.61 8.79 29.83
CA GLY A 132 -9.52 9.83 30.84
C GLY A 132 -10.88 10.17 31.42
N GLY A 133 -11.26 9.44 32.48
CA GLY A 133 -12.01 9.98 33.61
C GLY A 133 -13.52 10.12 33.46
N SER A 134 -14.24 9.16 34.07
CA SER A 134 -15.56 9.41 34.65
C SER A 134 -15.52 10.70 35.49
N ARG A 135 -16.45 11.62 35.24
CA ARG A 135 -16.83 12.65 36.21
C ARG A 135 -18.18 12.25 36.78
N SER A 136 -18.21 12.29 38.11
CA SER A 136 -19.30 12.07 39.06
C SER A 136 -20.58 12.81 38.72
#